data_AF-A0A963MUK2-F1
#
_entry.id   AF-A0A963MUK2-F1
#
_cell.length_a   1.000
_cell.length_b   1.000
_cell.length_c   1.000
_cell.angle_alpha   90.00
_cell.angle_beta   90.00
_cell.angle_gamma   90.00
#
_symmetry.space_group_name_H-M   'P 1'
#
loop_
_entity.id
_entity.type
_entity.pdbx_description
1 polymer ?
#
loop_
_entity_poly.entity_id
_entity_poly.type
_entity_poly.pdbx_seq_one_letter_code
_entity_poly.pdbx_strand_id
1 'polypeptide(L)'
;MTDQDLADYLAPGYAVDDVPELSALAAAQPVIDTFISLFRGSEAEVLLRLLVLREVGHDVDHPRWSPDALRRRFAYLDPVKLETTLKRLRESGLISYADDGLYHLSDAGRNAVAALGMLLRFGESEDAELGFLTAQLAGLQATDSVNAEALGHLLSKLNDLTLHFEEAIASGSEFRIVESRRRLSANGKWLDRGTDILRSLLSDADAPFDVARIAQRIGLAQSRLARVDAAFQRALNKIETQRVTLGSSGISSSDVTAWLGQQSMDALAAMAFDAITDTPHIPLLAGGHELLDRAETALCDLLRGEADDTTLPAADDTPTALAPEEEDLRLLTHFADRLDAIDTESATLHDMVAGGGFGHAAYRLSLLALLADSQDSAPADGPIGAFMRLPLKVDFDTTLVDVGHDEIARISAGSIRRLNAHTTD
;
A
#
# COMPACT_ATOMS: atom_id res chain seq x y z
N MET A 1 19.04 -33.61 36.60
CA MET A 1 17.76 -32.87 36.50
C MET A 1 16.69 -33.91 36.65
N THR A 2 15.88 -33.77 37.69
CA THR A 2 14.69 -34.57 37.95
C THR A 2 13.81 -34.53 36.72
N ASP A 3 13.39 -35.69 36.23
CA ASP A 3 12.38 -35.81 35.19
C ASP A 3 11.10 -35.21 35.78
N GLN A 4 10.81 -33.95 35.46
CA GLN A 4 9.53 -33.33 35.84
C GLN A 4 8.49 -33.91 34.91
N ASP A 5 7.43 -34.46 35.49
CA ASP A 5 6.33 -35.01 34.72
C ASP A 5 5.66 -33.87 33.96
N LEU A 6 5.29 -34.11 32.69
CA LEU A 6 4.60 -33.12 31.86
C LEU A 6 3.30 -32.65 32.54
N ALA A 7 2.68 -33.51 33.34
CA ALA A 7 1.51 -33.20 34.16
C ALA A 7 1.73 -32.02 35.12
N ASP A 8 2.95 -31.80 35.61
CA ASP A 8 3.27 -30.71 36.55
C ASP A 8 3.20 -29.31 35.90
N TYR A 9 3.19 -29.25 34.57
CA TYR A 9 3.06 -28.01 33.80
C TYR A 9 1.60 -27.64 33.47
N LEU A 10 0.64 -28.56 33.70
CA LEU A 10 -0.76 -28.32 33.39
C LEU A 10 -1.48 -27.61 34.54
N ALA A 11 -2.47 -26.79 34.19
CA ALA A 11 -3.34 -26.18 35.19
C ALA A 11 -4.14 -27.26 35.96
N PRO A 12 -4.49 -27.03 37.23
CA PRO A 12 -5.28 -27.99 38.01
C PRO A 12 -6.57 -28.37 37.29
N GLY A 13 -6.84 -29.68 37.18
CA GLY A 13 -8.05 -30.22 36.53
C GLY A 13 -7.88 -30.60 35.06
N TYR A 14 -6.70 -30.41 34.46
CA TYR A 14 -6.35 -30.92 33.13
C TYR A 14 -5.43 -32.13 33.24
N ALA A 15 -5.79 -33.26 32.61
CA ALA A 15 -4.86 -34.38 32.43
C ALA A 15 -4.11 -34.26 31.10
N VAL A 16 -2.94 -34.90 30.99
CA VAL A 16 -2.16 -34.93 29.74
C VAL A 16 -2.97 -35.55 28.59
N ASP A 17 -3.73 -36.60 28.89
CA ASP A 17 -4.59 -37.30 27.91
C ASP A 17 -5.79 -36.45 27.45
N ASP A 18 -6.16 -35.40 28.20
CA ASP A 18 -7.28 -34.52 27.89
C ASP A 18 -6.89 -33.40 26.91
N VAL A 19 -5.61 -33.29 26.52
CA VAL A 19 -5.09 -32.27 25.62
C VAL A 19 -4.72 -32.91 24.27
N PRO A 20 -5.59 -32.86 23.24
CA PRO A 20 -5.36 -33.50 21.95
C PRO A 20 -4.04 -33.08 21.29
N GLU A 21 -3.61 -31.83 21.50
CA GLU A 21 -2.37 -31.27 20.96
C GLU A 21 -1.11 -31.97 21.53
N LEU A 22 -1.19 -32.47 22.77
CA LEU A 22 -0.08 -33.22 23.38
C LEU A 22 0.04 -34.65 22.83
N SER A 23 -1.05 -35.24 22.33
CA SER A 23 -1.04 -36.61 21.81
C SER A 23 -0.10 -36.77 20.60
N ALA A 24 -0.07 -35.79 19.70
CA ALA A 24 0.82 -35.78 18.54
C ALA A 24 2.30 -35.64 18.96
N LEU A 25 2.57 -34.81 19.98
CA LEU A 25 3.93 -34.64 20.52
C LEU A 25 4.41 -35.88 21.27
N ALA A 26 3.53 -36.53 22.04
CA ALA A 26 3.82 -37.80 22.70
C ALA A 26 4.15 -38.90 21.68
N ALA A 27 3.44 -38.96 20.55
CA ALA A 27 3.76 -39.87 19.45
C ALA A 27 5.12 -39.55 18.78
N ALA A 28 5.56 -38.29 18.84
CA ALA A 28 6.84 -37.82 18.30
C ALA A 28 8.01 -37.86 19.32
N GLN A 29 7.81 -38.44 20.51
CA GLN A 29 8.82 -38.47 21.59
C GLN A 29 10.24 -38.88 21.14
N PRO A 30 10.43 -39.93 20.31
CA PRO A 30 11.77 -40.33 19.87
C PRO A 30 12.49 -39.23 19.05
N VAL A 31 11.74 -38.46 18.26
CA VAL A 31 12.27 -37.34 17.48
C VAL A 31 12.58 -36.16 18.39
N ILE A 32 11.72 -35.88 19.38
CA ILE A 32 11.94 -34.84 20.38
C ILE A 32 13.21 -35.13 21.17
N ASP A 33 13.41 -36.36 21.65
CA ASP A 33 14.61 -36.76 22.39
C ASP A 33 15.88 -36.61 21.54
N THR A 34 15.79 -36.92 20.24
CA THR A 34 16.87 -36.72 19.27
C THR A 34 17.29 -35.25 19.22
N PHE A 35 16.34 -34.33 19.10
CA PHE A 35 16.62 -32.88 19.08
C PHE A 35 17.07 -32.35 20.44
N ILE A 36 16.49 -32.81 21.55
CA ILE A 36 16.95 -32.49 22.91
C ILE A 36 18.43 -32.86 23.05
N SER A 37 18.82 -34.05 22.60
CA SER A 37 20.21 -34.48 22.69
C SER A 37 21.13 -33.71 21.74
N LEU A 38 20.63 -33.32 20.56
CA LEU A 38 21.41 -32.54 19.59
C LEU A 38 21.70 -31.12 20.09
N PHE A 39 20.74 -30.48 20.75
CA PHE A 39 20.80 -29.07 21.17
C PHE A 39 21.19 -28.87 22.64
N ARG A 40 21.41 -29.92 23.43
CA ARG A 40 21.79 -29.81 24.85
C ARG A 40 23.25 -29.39 25.03
N GLY A 41 23.54 -28.34 25.80
CA GLY A 41 24.91 -27.94 26.18
C GLY A 41 25.23 -26.50 25.80
N SER A 42 26.51 -26.17 25.73
CA SER A 42 26.94 -24.84 25.27
C SER A 42 26.75 -24.69 23.75
N GLU A 43 26.64 -23.45 23.27
CA GLU A 43 26.51 -23.14 21.84
C GLU A 43 27.65 -23.77 21.03
N ALA A 44 28.89 -23.68 21.51
CA ALA A 44 30.05 -24.27 20.84
C ALA A 44 29.94 -25.80 20.69
N GLU A 45 29.43 -26.50 21.71
CA GLU A 45 29.22 -27.95 21.65
C GLU A 45 28.06 -28.34 20.72
N VAL A 46 27.02 -27.50 20.66
CA VAL A 46 25.91 -27.67 19.71
C VAL A 46 26.43 -27.50 18.28
N LEU A 47 27.13 -26.41 17.98
CA LEU A 47 27.70 -26.15 16.66
C LEU A 47 28.65 -27.26 16.22
N LEU A 48 29.49 -27.77 17.13
CA LEU A 48 30.40 -28.88 16.85
C LEU A 48 29.65 -30.16 16.47
N ARG A 49 28.58 -30.52 17.20
CA ARG A 49 27.73 -31.67 16.88
C ARG A 49 27.02 -31.50 15.54
N LEU A 50 26.44 -30.32 15.29
CA LEU A 50 25.74 -30.02 14.04
C LEU A 50 26.69 -30.10 12.84
N LEU A 51 27.90 -29.55 12.99
CA LEU A 51 28.96 -29.63 11.97
C LEU A 51 29.32 -31.09 11.67
N VAL A 52 29.65 -31.87 12.71
CA VAL A 52 30.06 -33.28 12.53
C VAL A 52 28.93 -34.10 11.92
N LEU A 53 27.70 -33.95 12.44
CA LEU A 53 26.54 -34.69 11.96
C LEU A 53 26.21 -34.36 10.49
N ARG A 54 26.22 -33.07 10.12
CA ARG A 54 25.95 -32.62 8.74
C ARG A 54 27.00 -33.13 7.77
N GLU A 55 28.27 -33.07 8.15
CA GLU A 55 29.37 -33.47 7.29
C GLU A 55 29.40 -34.98 7.05
N VAL A 56 29.12 -35.79 8.09
CA VAL A 56 28.94 -37.25 7.95
C VAL A 56 27.76 -37.58 7.02
N GLY A 57 26.73 -36.74 7.01
CA GLY A 57 25.57 -36.87 6.13
C GLY A 57 25.71 -36.27 4.73
N HIS A 58 26.83 -35.62 4.42
CA HIS A 58 26.99 -34.88 3.16
C HIS A 58 27.44 -35.78 1.99
N ASP A 59 28.18 -36.86 2.27
CA ASP A 59 28.71 -37.75 1.24
C ASP A 59 27.67 -38.82 0.86
N VAL A 60 27.04 -38.61 -0.30
CA VAL A 60 25.98 -39.48 -0.84
C VAL A 60 26.54 -40.78 -1.40
N ASP A 61 27.77 -40.74 -1.93
CA ASP A 61 28.39 -41.89 -2.59
C ASP A 61 29.09 -42.81 -1.58
N HIS A 62 29.58 -42.25 -0.47
CA HIS A 62 30.25 -42.99 0.60
C HIS A 62 29.63 -42.71 1.97
N PRO A 63 28.42 -43.26 2.27
CA PRO A 63 27.71 -43.00 3.52
C PRO A 63 28.32 -43.70 4.75
N ARG A 64 29.51 -44.30 4.60
CA ARG A 64 30.21 -45.07 5.63
C ARG A 64 31.62 -44.52 5.83
N TRP A 65 31.97 -44.28 7.08
CA TRP A 65 33.17 -43.55 7.46
C TRP A 65 34.04 -44.36 8.41
N SER A 66 35.30 -44.59 8.05
CA SER A 66 36.26 -45.13 9.01
C SER A 66 36.68 -44.06 10.02
N PRO A 67 37.12 -44.46 11.24
CA PRO A 67 37.62 -43.51 12.24
C PRO A 67 38.73 -42.59 11.68
N ASP A 68 39.65 -43.12 10.89
CA ASP A 68 40.74 -42.34 10.31
C ASP A 68 40.28 -41.42 9.16
N ALA A 69 39.20 -41.77 8.45
CA ALA A 69 38.58 -40.87 7.48
C ALA A 69 37.95 -39.65 8.17
N LEU A 70 37.25 -39.87 9.29
CA LEU A 70 36.68 -38.79 10.09
C LEU A 70 37.77 -37.87 10.67
N ARG A 71 38.82 -38.44 11.29
CA ARG A 71 39.94 -37.64 11.82
C ARG A 71 40.62 -36.79 10.76
N ARG A 72 40.78 -37.32 9.54
CA ARG A 72 41.33 -36.55 8.41
C ARG A 72 40.37 -35.45 7.95
N ARG A 73 39.06 -35.76 7.83
CA ARG A 73 38.04 -34.77 7.45
C ARG A 73 37.96 -33.60 8.45
N PHE A 74 38.12 -33.90 9.73
CA PHE A 74 38.03 -32.96 10.84
C PHE A 74 39.39 -32.59 11.43
N ALA A 75 40.46 -32.60 10.64
CA ALA A 75 41.83 -32.36 11.14
C ALA A 75 42.03 -30.97 11.80
N TYR A 76 41.12 -30.03 11.55
CA TYR A 76 41.09 -28.70 12.17
C TYR A 76 40.43 -28.68 13.56
N LEU A 77 39.83 -29.80 14.02
CA LEU A 77 39.23 -29.93 15.34
C LEU A 77 40.21 -30.57 16.33
N ASP A 78 40.08 -30.20 17.60
CA ASP A 78 40.77 -30.89 18.69
C ASP A 78 40.36 -32.39 18.72
N PRO A 79 41.31 -33.34 18.71
CA PRO A 79 40.98 -34.76 18.65
C PRO A 79 40.12 -35.26 19.80
N VAL A 80 40.32 -34.75 21.02
CA VAL A 80 39.54 -35.17 22.19
C VAL A 80 38.11 -34.67 22.09
N LYS A 81 37.93 -33.43 21.63
CA LYS A 81 36.59 -32.85 21.38
C LYS A 81 35.87 -33.59 20.25
N LEU A 82 36.56 -33.97 19.18
CA LEU A 82 35.99 -34.76 18.09
C LEU A 82 35.50 -36.13 18.58
N GLU A 83 36.35 -36.89 19.29
CA GLU A 83 35.99 -38.22 19.82
C GLU A 83 34.84 -38.14 20.84
N THR A 84 34.84 -37.09 21.69
CA THR A 84 33.73 -36.81 22.61
C THR A 84 32.44 -36.53 21.85
N THR A 85 32.51 -35.77 20.76
CA THR A 85 31.36 -35.45 19.90
C THR A 85 30.80 -36.70 19.23
N LEU A 86 31.68 -37.53 18.62
CA LEU A 86 31.28 -38.79 18.00
C LEU A 86 30.65 -39.74 19.02
N LYS A 87 31.22 -39.85 20.22
CA LYS A 87 30.65 -40.64 21.30
C LYS A 87 29.25 -40.16 21.68
N ARG A 88 29.05 -38.84 21.84
CA ARG A 88 27.74 -38.24 22.16
C ARG A 88 26.70 -38.50 21.08
N LEU A 89 27.06 -38.28 19.81
CA LEU A 89 26.16 -38.55 18.67
C LEU A 89 25.78 -40.04 18.59
N ARG A 90 26.69 -40.94 18.98
CA ARG A 90 26.41 -42.37 19.03
C ARG A 90 25.50 -42.74 20.20
N GLU A 91 25.77 -42.22 21.39
CA GLU A 91 24.93 -42.43 22.57
C GLU A 91 23.51 -41.90 22.40
N SER A 92 23.34 -40.84 21.61
CA SER A 92 22.03 -40.28 21.27
C SER A 92 21.37 -40.93 20.06
N GLY A 93 21.94 -42.01 19.53
CA GLY A 93 21.39 -42.74 18.38
C GLY A 93 21.35 -41.94 17.07
N LEU A 94 22.11 -40.85 16.93
CA LEU A 94 22.21 -40.06 15.69
C LEU A 94 23.20 -40.66 14.68
N ILE A 95 24.25 -41.31 15.18
CA ILE A 95 25.19 -42.08 14.36
C ILE A 95 25.33 -43.48 14.94
N SER A 96 25.59 -44.43 14.06
CA SER A 96 25.79 -45.84 14.40
C SER A 96 27.21 -46.26 14.04
N TYR A 97 27.82 -47.08 14.88
CA TYR A 97 29.09 -47.75 14.58
C TYR A 97 28.78 -49.22 14.30
N ALA A 98 28.89 -49.62 13.03
CA ALA A 98 28.53 -50.95 12.58
C ALA A 98 29.64 -51.99 12.90
N ASP A 99 29.30 -53.27 12.78
CA ASP A 99 30.21 -54.39 13.04
C ASP A 99 31.45 -54.40 12.12
N ASP A 100 31.36 -53.74 10.97
CA ASP A 100 32.47 -53.54 10.03
C ASP A 100 33.44 -52.44 10.46
N GLY A 101 33.22 -51.81 11.62
CA GLY A 101 34.05 -50.76 12.17
C GLY A 101 33.85 -49.39 11.51
N LEU A 102 32.73 -49.19 10.82
CA LEU A 102 32.42 -47.94 10.11
C LEU A 102 31.28 -47.18 10.77
N TYR A 103 31.44 -45.86 10.86
CA TYR A 103 30.40 -44.92 11.25
C TYR A 103 29.45 -44.67 10.08
N HIS A 104 28.15 -44.55 10.37
CA HIS A 104 27.13 -44.11 9.42
C HIS A 104 26.01 -43.38 10.15
N LEU A 105 25.22 -42.58 9.43
CA LEU A 105 23.99 -42.00 9.97
C LEU A 105 22.95 -43.08 10.24
N SER A 106 22.35 -43.04 11.43
CA SER A 106 21.11 -43.76 11.73
C SER A 106 19.93 -43.11 10.99
N ASP A 107 18.75 -43.74 11.01
CA ASP A 107 17.55 -43.15 10.41
C ASP A 107 17.14 -41.84 11.13
N ALA A 108 17.26 -41.80 12.46
CA ALA A 108 17.06 -40.58 13.25
C ALA A 108 18.07 -39.48 12.88
N GLY A 109 19.34 -39.85 12.68
CA GLY A 109 20.39 -38.94 12.21
C GLY A 109 20.12 -38.36 10.83
N ARG A 110 19.66 -39.19 9.89
CA ARG A 110 19.27 -38.73 8.55
C ARG A 110 18.10 -37.75 8.61
N ASN A 111 17.08 -38.07 9.41
CA ASN A 111 15.92 -37.20 9.59
C ASN A 111 16.35 -35.84 10.20
N ALA A 112 17.23 -35.86 11.20
CA ALA A 112 17.77 -34.64 11.79
C ALA A 112 18.57 -33.79 10.78
N VAL A 113 19.45 -34.41 9.98
CA VAL A 113 20.21 -33.70 8.93
C VAL A 113 19.28 -33.13 7.85
N ALA A 114 18.25 -33.88 7.44
CA ALA A 114 17.27 -33.42 6.47
C ALA A 114 16.46 -32.22 7.00
N ALA A 115 16.02 -32.28 8.26
CA ALA A 115 15.32 -31.19 8.92
C ALA A 115 16.20 -29.94 9.07
N LEU A 116 17.46 -30.09 9.50
CA LEU A 116 18.41 -28.99 9.59
C LEU A 116 18.70 -28.37 8.22
N GLY A 117 18.89 -29.20 7.19
CA GLY A 117 19.08 -28.74 5.82
C GLY A 117 17.88 -27.95 5.31
N MET A 118 16.66 -28.31 5.75
CA MET A 118 15.45 -27.53 5.46
C MET A 118 15.44 -26.18 6.18
N LEU A 119 15.71 -26.15 7.48
CA LEU A 119 15.74 -24.92 8.28
C LEU A 119 16.78 -23.92 7.78
N LEU A 120 17.97 -24.41 7.40
CA LEU A 120 19.03 -23.57 6.86
C LEU A 120 18.65 -22.92 5.52
N ARG A 121 17.89 -23.62 4.66
CA ARG A 121 17.41 -23.05 3.38
C ARG A 121 16.41 -21.92 3.58
N PHE A 122 15.58 -21.95 4.63
CA PHE A 122 14.65 -20.84 4.91
C PHE A 122 15.38 -19.56 5.31
N GLY A 123 16.54 -19.67 5.95
CA GLY A 123 17.35 -18.51 6.32
C GLY A 123 18.04 -17.82 5.14
N GLU A 124 18.21 -18.50 4.00
CA GLU A 124 18.92 -17.96 2.82
C GLU A 124 18.02 -17.07 1.95
N SER A 125 16.71 -17.29 1.97
CA SER A 125 15.75 -16.55 1.15
C SER A 125 14.35 -16.62 1.75
N GLU A 126 13.85 -15.45 2.16
CA GLU A 126 12.49 -15.25 2.67
C GLU A 126 11.40 -15.55 1.60
N ASP A 127 11.81 -15.74 0.35
CA ASP A 127 11.00 -16.13 -0.82
C ASP A 127 11.02 -17.62 -1.11
N ALA A 128 11.94 -18.38 -0.52
CA ALA A 128 12.02 -19.82 -0.69
C ALA A 128 10.94 -20.57 0.11
N GLU A 129 10.41 -19.95 1.17
CA GLU A 129 9.47 -20.58 2.10
C GLU A 129 8.14 -20.95 1.43
N LEU A 130 7.55 -20.05 0.63
CA LEU A 130 6.29 -20.35 -0.05
C LEU A 130 6.46 -21.53 -1.01
N GLY A 131 7.56 -21.55 -1.77
CA GLY A 131 7.86 -22.64 -2.68
C GLY A 131 8.05 -23.97 -1.98
N PHE A 132 8.65 -23.96 -0.79
CA PHE A 132 8.74 -25.13 0.05
C PHE A 132 7.37 -25.62 0.52
N LEU A 133 6.53 -24.75 1.08
CA LEU A 133 5.20 -25.13 1.59
C LEU A 133 4.33 -25.69 0.46
N THR A 134 4.38 -25.10 -0.72
CA THR A 134 3.70 -25.63 -1.91
C THR A 134 4.24 -26.99 -2.34
N ALA A 135 5.56 -27.20 -2.31
CA ALA A 135 6.16 -28.49 -2.65
C ALA A 135 5.82 -29.58 -1.62
N GLN A 136 5.80 -29.23 -0.33
CA GLN A 136 5.35 -30.13 0.73
C GLN A 136 3.89 -30.55 0.52
N LEU A 137 3.00 -29.60 0.25
CA LEU A 137 1.60 -29.89 -0.05
C LEU A 137 1.43 -30.77 -1.28
N ALA A 138 2.22 -30.55 -2.34
CA ALA A 138 2.20 -31.42 -3.52
C ALA A 138 2.60 -32.87 -3.19
N GLY A 139 3.61 -33.06 -2.33
CA GLY A 139 4.03 -34.38 -1.86
C GLY A 139 2.98 -35.06 -0.98
N LEU A 140 2.35 -34.31 -0.08
CA LEU A 140 1.25 -34.80 0.76
C LEU A 140 0.03 -35.18 -0.10
N GLN A 141 -0.31 -34.38 -1.10
CA GLN A 141 -1.39 -34.69 -2.04
C GLN A 141 -1.09 -35.97 -2.84
N ALA A 142 0.15 -36.17 -3.31
CA ALA A 142 0.54 -37.36 -4.05
C ALA A 142 0.46 -38.66 -3.22
N THR A 143 0.46 -38.55 -1.89
CA THR A 143 0.38 -39.67 -0.95
C THR A 143 -0.95 -39.72 -0.21
N ASP A 144 -1.92 -38.89 -0.62
CA ASP A 144 -3.24 -38.75 0.01
C ASP A 144 -3.17 -38.50 1.53
N SER A 145 -2.18 -37.68 1.94
CA SER A 145 -1.85 -37.40 3.34
C SER A 145 -1.92 -35.90 3.70
N VAL A 146 -2.65 -35.12 2.90
CA VAL A 146 -2.87 -33.69 3.19
C VAL A 146 -3.63 -33.54 4.49
N ASN A 147 -3.10 -32.71 5.40
CA ASN A 147 -3.67 -32.46 6.71
C ASN A 147 -3.92 -30.97 6.95
N ALA A 148 -4.70 -30.67 8.00
CA ALA A 148 -5.05 -29.31 8.38
C ALA A 148 -3.82 -28.45 8.76
N GLU A 149 -2.80 -29.05 9.35
CA GLU A 149 -1.58 -28.37 9.79
C GLU A 149 -0.78 -27.83 8.61
N ALA A 150 -0.49 -28.67 7.61
CA ALA A 150 0.26 -28.27 6.42
C ALA A 150 -0.45 -27.16 5.62
N LEU A 151 -1.79 -27.26 5.50
CA LEU A 151 -2.60 -26.19 4.91
C LEU A 151 -2.60 -24.92 5.78
N GLY A 152 -2.60 -25.08 7.11
CA GLY A 152 -2.49 -23.99 8.07
C GLY A 152 -1.20 -23.19 7.91
N HIS A 153 -0.06 -23.86 7.69
CA HIS A 153 1.22 -23.19 7.43
C HIS A 153 1.19 -22.37 6.13
N LEU A 154 0.65 -22.91 5.04
CA LEU A 154 0.46 -22.16 3.80
C LEU A 154 -0.44 -20.93 4.02
N LEU A 155 -1.56 -21.11 4.73
CA LEU A 155 -2.47 -20.01 5.04
C LEU A 155 -1.79 -18.91 5.84
N SER A 156 -1.00 -19.26 6.86
CA SER A 156 -0.24 -18.27 7.65
C SER A 156 0.69 -17.46 6.75
N LYS A 157 1.52 -18.15 5.96
CA LYS A 157 2.48 -17.50 5.06
C LYS A 157 1.81 -16.56 4.06
N LEU A 158 0.65 -16.93 3.51
CA LEU A 158 -0.10 -16.08 2.59
C LEU A 158 -0.66 -14.82 3.26
N ASN A 159 -1.13 -14.93 4.51
CA ASN A 159 -1.58 -13.76 5.27
C ASN A 159 -0.41 -12.84 5.62
N ASP A 160 0.73 -13.40 6.03
CA ASP A 160 1.93 -12.63 6.36
C ASP A 160 2.46 -11.87 5.13
N LEU A 161 2.51 -12.53 3.97
CA LEU A 161 2.87 -11.88 2.70
C LEU A 161 1.89 -10.76 2.34
N THR A 162 0.58 -11.01 2.50
CA THR A 162 -0.45 -10.01 2.22
C THR A 162 -0.26 -8.77 3.09
N LEU A 163 -0.06 -8.96 4.40
CA LEU A 163 0.18 -7.86 5.34
C LEU A 163 1.43 -7.08 4.97
N HIS A 164 2.55 -7.76 4.72
CA HIS A 164 3.80 -7.14 4.34
C HIS A 164 3.68 -6.30 3.06
N PHE A 165 2.92 -6.78 2.08
CA PHE A 165 2.68 -6.06 0.83
C PHE A 165 1.73 -4.87 1.01
N GLU A 166 0.70 -4.99 1.85
CA GLU A 166 -0.17 -3.86 2.21
C GLU A 166 0.61 -2.76 2.93
N GLU A 167 1.52 -3.11 3.84
CA GLU A 167 2.44 -2.18 4.52
C GLU A 167 3.40 -1.50 3.54
N ALA A 168 3.94 -2.24 2.57
CA ALA A 168 4.80 -1.68 1.54
C ALA A 168 4.05 -0.62 0.70
N ILE A 169 2.81 -0.90 0.30
CA ILE A 169 1.96 0.05 -0.43
C ILE A 169 1.64 1.27 0.45
N ALA A 170 1.27 1.05 1.70
CA ALA A 170 0.95 2.12 2.65
C ALA A 170 2.14 3.06 2.92
N SER A 171 3.38 2.54 2.83
CA SER A 171 4.59 3.34 3.03
C SER A 171 4.78 4.45 1.97
N GLY A 172 4.15 4.31 0.80
CA GLY A 172 4.35 5.23 -0.34
C GLY A 172 5.76 5.22 -0.93
N SER A 173 6.68 4.40 -0.42
CA SER A 173 8.05 4.31 -0.90
C SER A 173 8.11 3.52 -2.20
N GLU A 174 8.53 4.19 -3.28
CA GLU A 174 8.72 3.55 -4.60
C GLU A 174 9.65 2.33 -4.50
N PHE A 175 10.78 2.46 -3.81
CA PHE A 175 11.73 1.38 -3.64
C PHE A 175 11.10 0.16 -2.94
N ARG A 176 10.36 0.37 -1.84
CA ARG A 176 9.67 -0.72 -1.14
C ARG A 176 8.59 -1.35 -2.01
N ILE A 177 7.80 -0.54 -2.70
CA ILE A 177 6.74 -1.00 -3.60
C ILE A 177 7.31 -1.86 -4.74
N VAL A 178 8.41 -1.41 -5.37
CA VAL A 178 9.07 -2.14 -6.45
C VAL A 178 9.67 -3.46 -5.95
N GLU A 179 10.37 -3.45 -4.81
CA GLU A 179 10.96 -4.68 -4.26
C GLU A 179 9.89 -5.67 -3.81
N SER A 180 8.87 -5.22 -3.08
CA SER A 180 7.74 -6.06 -2.67
C SER A 180 6.96 -6.62 -3.85
N ARG A 181 6.79 -5.86 -4.94
CA ARG A 181 6.18 -6.37 -6.18
C ARG A 181 7.06 -7.42 -6.86
N ARG A 182 8.38 -7.21 -6.92
CA ARG A 182 9.34 -8.21 -7.43
C ARG A 182 9.23 -9.50 -6.63
N ARG A 183 9.15 -9.38 -5.30
CA ARG A 183 8.95 -10.47 -4.35
C ARG A 183 7.67 -11.25 -4.62
N LEU A 184 6.54 -10.57 -4.81
CA LEU A 184 5.27 -11.20 -5.19
C LEU A 184 5.39 -11.97 -6.52
N SER A 185 6.03 -11.36 -7.53
CA SER A 185 6.24 -11.99 -8.84
C SER A 185 7.12 -13.24 -8.76
N ALA A 186 8.20 -13.22 -7.97
CA ALA A 186 9.07 -14.38 -7.75
C ALA A 186 8.32 -15.59 -7.14
N ASN A 187 7.27 -15.30 -6.37
CA ASN A 187 6.41 -16.30 -5.73
C ASN A 187 5.24 -16.78 -6.61
N GLY A 188 4.99 -16.14 -7.76
CA GLY A 188 3.84 -16.41 -8.64
C GLY A 188 3.68 -17.88 -9.02
N LYS A 189 4.75 -18.53 -9.48
CA LYS A 189 4.71 -19.96 -9.87
C LYS A 189 4.28 -20.90 -8.74
N TRP A 190 4.58 -20.54 -7.48
CA TRP A 190 4.22 -21.33 -6.31
C TRP A 190 2.77 -21.08 -5.90
N LEU A 191 2.29 -19.84 -6.05
CA LEU A 191 0.87 -19.51 -5.88
C LEU A 191 -0.01 -20.25 -6.90
N ASP A 192 0.42 -20.31 -8.17
CA ASP A 192 -0.30 -21.01 -9.23
C ASP A 192 -0.41 -22.51 -8.91
N ARG A 193 0.74 -23.16 -8.59
CA ARG A 193 0.74 -24.57 -8.20
C ARG A 193 -0.07 -24.82 -6.94
N GLY A 194 -0.01 -23.94 -5.94
CA GLY A 194 -0.85 -24.02 -4.75
C GLY A 194 -2.34 -23.96 -5.07
N THR A 195 -2.73 -23.09 -6.02
CA THR A 195 -4.10 -22.98 -6.51
C THR A 195 -4.60 -24.27 -7.14
N ASP A 196 -3.77 -24.94 -7.93
CA ASP A 196 -4.14 -26.22 -8.56
C ASP A 196 -4.32 -27.33 -7.52
N ILE A 197 -3.45 -27.42 -6.52
CA ILE A 197 -3.57 -28.35 -5.39
C ILE A 197 -4.90 -28.10 -4.66
N LEU A 198 -5.20 -26.84 -4.32
CA LEU A 198 -6.42 -26.48 -3.60
C LEU A 198 -7.69 -26.73 -4.42
N ARG A 199 -7.65 -26.50 -5.74
CA ARG A 199 -8.78 -26.81 -6.62
C ARG A 199 -9.08 -28.30 -6.62
N SER A 200 -8.05 -29.15 -6.62
CA SER A 200 -8.23 -30.60 -6.49
C SER A 200 -8.86 -30.97 -5.16
N LEU A 201 -8.36 -30.42 -4.04
CA LEU A 201 -8.86 -30.70 -2.70
C LEU A 201 -10.31 -30.25 -2.49
N LEU A 202 -10.68 -29.08 -3.03
CA LEU A 202 -12.04 -28.54 -2.94
C LEU A 202 -13.04 -29.27 -3.85
N SER A 203 -12.55 -30.03 -4.82
CA SER A 203 -13.39 -30.84 -5.72
C SER A 203 -13.65 -32.25 -5.17
N ASP A 204 -12.95 -32.64 -4.10
CA ASP A 204 -13.13 -33.93 -3.43
C ASP A 204 -14.30 -33.85 -2.44
N ALA A 205 -15.31 -34.69 -2.66
CA ALA A 205 -16.52 -34.74 -1.84
C ALA A 205 -16.29 -35.46 -0.50
N ASP A 206 -15.24 -36.29 -0.41
CA ASP A 206 -14.93 -37.09 0.77
C ASP A 206 -13.85 -36.44 1.66
N ALA A 207 -13.39 -35.24 1.29
CA ALA A 207 -12.36 -34.52 2.04
C ALA A 207 -12.80 -34.22 3.48
N PRO A 208 -11.90 -34.37 4.48
CA PRO A 208 -12.19 -34.00 5.86
C PRO A 208 -12.65 -32.53 5.99
N PHE A 209 -13.63 -32.29 6.85
CA PHE A 209 -14.25 -30.95 7.01
C PHE A 209 -13.24 -29.86 7.39
N ASP A 210 -12.28 -30.18 8.25
CA ASP A 210 -11.22 -29.27 8.68
C ASP A 210 -10.27 -28.91 7.53
N VAL A 211 -9.88 -29.88 6.70
CA VAL A 211 -9.11 -29.69 5.47
C VAL A 211 -9.85 -28.79 4.49
N ALA A 212 -11.12 -29.10 4.18
CA ALA A 212 -11.94 -28.31 3.28
C ALA A 212 -12.12 -26.85 3.75
N ARG A 213 -12.35 -26.67 5.06
CA ARG A 213 -12.49 -25.34 5.68
C ARG A 213 -11.21 -24.51 5.56
N ILE A 214 -10.03 -25.10 5.79
CA ILE A 214 -8.77 -24.37 5.65
C ILE A 214 -8.47 -24.10 4.18
N ALA A 215 -8.72 -25.04 3.27
CA ALA A 215 -8.57 -24.84 1.83
C ALA A 215 -9.41 -23.65 1.31
N GLN A 216 -10.66 -23.51 1.78
CA GLN A 216 -11.50 -22.35 1.45
C GLN A 216 -10.92 -21.03 1.98
N ARG A 217 -10.38 -21.02 3.21
CA ARG A 217 -9.70 -19.83 3.77
C ARG A 217 -8.46 -19.46 2.98
N ILE A 218 -7.73 -20.44 2.45
CA ILE A 218 -6.60 -20.19 1.56
C ILE A 218 -7.07 -19.53 0.25
N GLY A 219 -8.16 -20.00 -0.36
CA GLY A 219 -8.73 -19.35 -1.55
C GLY A 219 -9.11 -17.87 -1.31
N LEU A 220 -9.62 -17.55 -0.11
CA LEU A 220 -9.88 -16.17 0.29
C LEU A 220 -8.59 -15.34 0.46
N ALA A 221 -7.53 -15.93 1.04
CA ALA A 221 -6.23 -15.29 1.17
C ALA A 221 -5.59 -15.04 -0.21
N GLN A 222 -5.66 -16.00 -1.14
CA GLN A 222 -5.20 -15.83 -2.52
C GLN A 222 -5.97 -14.71 -3.24
N SER A 223 -7.28 -14.62 -3.02
CA SER A 223 -8.10 -13.53 -3.57
C SER A 223 -7.70 -12.17 -3.02
N ARG A 224 -7.31 -12.08 -1.74
CA ARG A 224 -6.74 -10.84 -1.15
C ARG A 224 -5.42 -10.49 -1.82
N LEU A 225 -4.52 -11.46 -1.96
CA LEU A 225 -3.22 -11.27 -2.59
C LEU A 225 -3.34 -10.76 -4.04
N ALA A 226 -4.30 -11.28 -4.82
CA ALA A 226 -4.60 -10.79 -6.16
C ALA A 226 -5.06 -9.32 -6.16
N ARG A 227 -5.81 -8.87 -5.15
CA ARG A 227 -6.18 -7.46 -4.99
C ARG A 227 -4.97 -6.58 -4.64
N VAL A 228 -4.03 -7.11 -3.86
CA VAL A 228 -2.78 -6.44 -3.55
C VAL A 228 -1.92 -6.25 -4.79
N ASP A 229 -1.84 -7.24 -5.68
CA ASP A 229 -1.14 -7.08 -6.98
C ASP A 229 -1.72 -5.92 -7.81
N ALA A 230 -3.04 -5.84 -7.89
CA ALA A 230 -3.72 -4.72 -8.55
C ALA A 230 -3.47 -3.38 -7.82
N ALA A 231 -3.31 -3.39 -6.49
CA ALA A 231 -3.00 -2.20 -5.71
C ALA A 231 -1.55 -1.71 -5.94
N PHE A 232 -0.58 -2.62 -6.10
CA PHE A 232 0.78 -2.25 -6.51
C PHE A 232 0.79 -1.52 -7.84
N GLN A 233 0.05 -2.01 -8.84
CA GLN A 233 -0.03 -1.37 -10.16
C GLN A 233 -0.60 0.05 -10.06
N ARG A 234 -1.64 0.25 -9.26
CA ARG A 234 -2.21 1.59 -8.99
C ARG A 234 -1.21 2.50 -8.26
N ALA A 235 -0.51 1.99 -7.25
CA ALA A 235 0.47 2.75 -6.50
C ALA A 235 1.64 3.20 -7.39
N LEU A 236 2.16 2.31 -8.24
CA LEU A 236 3.21 2.64 -9.21
C LEU A 236 2.75 3.67 -10.24
N ASN A 237 1.53 3.55 -10.79
CA ASN A 237 1.01 4.54 -11.72
C ASN A 237 0.85 5.92 -11.05
N LYS A 238 0.47 5.96 -9.78
CA LYS A 238 0.40 7.20 -9.00
C LYS A 238 1.79 7.82 -8.82
N ILE A 239 2.79 7.02 -8.45
CA ILE A 239 4.19 7.47 -8.32
C ILE A 239 4.70 8.01 -9.65
N GLU A 240 4.46 7.29 -10.75
CA GLU A 240 4.89 7.68 -12.09
C GLU A 240 4.23 9.00 -12.53
N THR A 241 2.95 9.21 -12.22
CA THR A 241 2.24 10.46 -12.53
C THR A 241 2.77 11.65 -11.71
N GLN A 242 3.28 11.39 -10.50
CA GLN A 242 3.86 12.39 -9.61
C GLN A 242 5.37 12.59 -9.83
N ARG A 243 5.97 11.86 -10.79
CA ARG A 243 7.40 11.87 -11.02
C ARG A 243 7.85 13.20 -11.61
N VAL A 244 8.78 13.87 -10.94
CA VAL A 244 9.36 15.14 -11.40
C VAL A 244 10.59 14.84 -12.24
N THR A 245 10.58 15.31 -13.49
CA THR A 245 11.77 15.30 -14.35
C THR A 245 12.65 16.52 -14.02
N LEU A 246 13.93 16.25 -13.77
CA LEU A 246 14.93 17.25 -13.43
C LEU A 246 15.58 17.78 -14.71
N GLY A 247 15.08 18.93 -15.16
CA GLY A 247 15.58 19.61 -16.35
C GLY A 247 15.30 18.85 -17.66
N SER A 248 16.12 19.09 -18.68
CA SER A 248 15.96 18.52 -20.02
C SER A 248 16.70 17.21 -20.26
N SER A 249 17.40 16.68 -19.24
CA SER A 249 18.22 15.46 -19.34
C SER A 249 17.41 14.17 -19.31
N GLY A 250 16.12 14.24 -18.93
CA GLY A 250 15.26 13.06 -18.72
C GLY A 250 15.51 12.33 -17.39
N ILE A 251 16.39 12.86 -16.54
CA ILE A 251 16.65 12.30 -15.19
C ILE A 251 15.45 12.64 -14.30
N SER A 252 14.90 11.66 -13.59
CA SER A 252 13.81 11.85 -12.64
C SER A 252 14.29 11.97 -11.19
N SER A 253 13.45 12.49 -10.31
CA SER A 253 13.68 12.46 -8.85
C SER A 253 13.92 11.05 -8.33
N SER A 254 13.26 10.04 -8.92
CA SER A 254 13.46 8.61 -8.62
C SER A 254 14.85 8.12 -9.00
N ASP A 255 15.39 8.54 -10.16
CA ASP A 255 16.75 8.18 -10.59
C ASP A 255 17.81 8.73 -9.64
N VAL A 256 17.63 9.98 -9.19
CA VAL A 256 18.51 10.59 -8.19
C VAL A 256 18.43 9.86 -6.86
N THR A 257 17.23 9.50 -6.42
CA THR A 257 17.03 8.75 -5.15
C THR A 257 17.68 7.37 -5.22
N ALA A 258 17.51 6.66 -6.35
CA ALA A 258 18.13 5.35 -6.58
C ALA A 258 19.67 5.44 -6.64
N TRP A 259 20.21 6.49 -7.27
CA TRP A 259 21.65 6.73 -7.34
C TRP A 259 22.23 7.07 -5.96
N LEU A 260 21.59 7.94 -5.18
CA LEU A 260 21.99 8.29 -3.82
C LEU A 260 22.01 7.04 -2.90
N GLY A 261 21.04 6.14 -3.05
CA GLY A 261 20.98 4.90 -2.28
C GLY A 261 22.12 3.92 -2.54
N GLN A 262 22.89 4.08 -3.63
CA GLN A 262 24.04 3.23 -3.96
C GLN A 262 25.38 3.82 -3.50
N GLN A 263 25.36 5.05 -2.96
CA GLN A 263 26.59 5.72 -2.53
C GLN A 263 27.04 5.23 -1.14
N SER A 264 28.34 5.25 -0.89
CA SER A 264 28.87 5.00 0.45
C SER A 264 28.52 6.13 1.40
N MET A 265 28.53 5.86 2.72
CA MET A 265 28.32 6.89 3.74
C MET A 265 29.32 8.04 3.60
N ASP A 266 30.58 7.75 3.30
CA ASP A 266 31.62 8.76 3.10
C ASP A 266 31.32 9.65 1.88
N ALA A 267 30.85 9.05 0.78
CA ALA A 267 30.49 9.80 -0.42
C ALA A 267 29.28 10.70 -0.18
N LEU A 268 28.25 10.20 0.52
CA LEU A 268 27.09 11.01 0.89
C LEU A 268 27.47 12.15 1.84
N ALA A 269 28.31 11.89 2.83
CA ALA A 269 28.79 12.91 3.75
C ALA A 269 29.60 14.01 3.03
N ALA A 270 30.44 13.62 2.07
CA ALA A 270 31.18 14.58 1.25
C ALA A 270 30.26 15.45 0.39
N MET A 271 29.19 14.88 -0.19
CA MET A 271 28.19 15.65 -0.94
C MET A 271 27.38 16.60 -0.05
N ALA A 272 27.15 16.22 1.21
CA ALA A 272 26.36 17.01 2.15
C ALA A 272 27.17 18.11 2.88
N PHE A 273 28.51 18.04 2.84
CA PHE A 273 29.41 18.85 3.68
C PHE A 273 29.18 20.38 3.57
N ASP A 274 28.82 20.88 2.39
CA ASP A 274 28.54 22.30 2.14
C ASP A 274 27.05 22.58 1.84
N ALA A 275 26.21 21.55 1.90
CA ALA A 275 24.78 21.62 1.63
C ALA A 275 23.92 21.69 2.91
N ILE A 276 24.51 21.37 4.06
CA ILE A 276 23.86 21.45 5.38
C ILE A 276 24.13 22.84 5.94
N THR A 277 23.09 23.64 6.12
CA THR A 277 23.19 24.97 6.73
C THR A 277 22.62 24.93 8.16
N ASP A 278 23.12 25.77 9.05
CA ASP A 278 22.69 25.84 10.45
C ASP A 278 21.23 26.31 10.62
N THR A 279 20.63 26.81 9.53
CA THR A 279 19.24 27.30 9.50
C THR A 279 18.42 26.46 8.53
N PRO A 280 17.33 25.81 8.97
CA PRO A 280 16.50 25.05 8.05
C PRO A 280 15.95 25.98 6.97
N HIS A 281 16.23 25.67 5.70
CA HIS A 281 15.66 26.41 4.59
C HIS A 281 14.15 26.22 4.59
N ILE A 282 13.39 27.31 4.80
CA ILE A 282 11.93 27.33 4.89
C ILE A 282 11.22 26.52 3.77
N PRO A 283 11.68 26.55 2.49
CA PRO A 283 11.06 25.76 1.41
C PRO A 283 11.17 24.24 1.57
N LEU A 284 12.07 23.75 2.42
CA LEU A 284 12.34 22.32 2.66
C LEU A 284 11.53 21.75 3.84
N LEU A 285 10.98 22.62 4.70
CA LEU A 285 10.14 22.21 5.84
C LEU A 285 8.67 22.04 5.46
N ALA A 286 8.20 22.80 4.48
CA ALA A 286 6.90 22.69 3.85
C ALA A 286 6.96 23.43 2.50
N GLY A 287 6.38 22.83 1.45
CA GLY A 287 6.24 23.53 0.18
C GLY A 287 5.38 24.77 0.34
N GLY A 288 5.47 25.70 -0.61
CA GLY A 288 4.76 26.97 -0.54
C GLY A 288 3.23 26.80 -0.40
N HIS A 289 2.67 25.73 -0.96
CA HIS A 289 1.25 25.40 -0.85
C HIS A 289 0.87 24.87 0.53
N GLU A 290 1.68 23.99 1.12
CA GLU A 290 1.44 23.44 2.46
C GLU A 290 1.55 24.52 3.55
N LEU A 291 2.46 25.48 3.37
CA LEU A 291 2.55 26.67 4.22
C LEU A 291 1.33 27.58 4.05
N LEU A 292 0.86 27.74 2.82
CA LEU A 292 -0.30 28.58 2.51
C LEU A 292 -1.58 28.00 3.12
N ASP A 293 -1.85 26.70 2.96
CA ASP A 293 -3.02 26.02 3.52
C ASP A 293 -3.05 26.11 5.07
N ARG A 294 -1.88 25.92 5.69
CA ARG A 294 -1.71 26.07 7.15
C ARG A 294 -1.90 27.51 7.60
N ALA A 295 -1.37 28.48 6.85
CA ALA A 295 -1.54 29.90 7.15
C ALA A 295 -2.99 30.34 6.98
N GLU A 296 -3.69 29.87 5.95
CA GLU A 296 -5.11 30.15 5.71
C GLU A 296 -5.98 29.58 6.82
N THR A 297 -5.72 28.33 7.24
CA THR A 297 -6.43 27.71 8.36
C THR A 297 -6.20 28.49 9.66
N ALA A 298 -4.96 28.85 9.96
CA ALA A 298 -4.62 29.62 11.16
C ALA A 298 -5.23 31.03 11.14
N LEU A 299 -5.26 31.68 9.97
CA LEU A 299 -5.90 32.99 9.79
C LEU A 299 -7.42 32.89 9.96
N CYS A 300 -8.06 31.87 9.39
CA CYS A 300 -9.49 31.61 9.56
C CYS A 300 -9.87 31.40 11.03
N ASP A 301 -9.04 30.68 11.78
CA ASP A 301 -9.29 30.43 13.21
C ASP A 301 -9.07 31.69 14.07
N LEU A 302 -8.11 32.54 13.69
CA LEU A 302 -7.86 33.83 14.34
C LEU A 302 -9.03 34.80 14.10
N LEU A 303 -9.51 34.88 12.86
CA LEU A 303 -10.69 35.67 12.48
C LEU A 303 -11.99 35.16 13.13
N ARG A 304 -12.14 33.84 13.32
CA ARG A 304 -13.27 33.28 14.07
C ARG A 304 -13.22 33.65 15.55
N GLY A 305 -12.02 33.68 16.14
CA GLY A 305 -11.82 34.16 17.52
C GLY A 305 -12.15 35.64 17.69
N GLU A 306 -11.85 36.48 16.70
CA GLU A 306 -12.25 37.89 16.68
C GLU A 306 -13.76 38.08 16.43
N ALA A 307 -14.40 37.20 15.65
CA ALA A 307 -15.84 37.23 15.42
C ALA A 307 -16.68 36.83 16.64
N ASP A 308 -16.12 36.02 17.55
CA ASP A 308 -16.74 35.68 18.84
C ASP A 308 -16.55 36.78 19.90
N ASP A 309 -15.67 37.76 19.66
CA ASP A 309 -15.56 38.97 20.48
C ASP A 309 -16.69 39.94 20.11
N THR A 310 -17.85 39.73 20.73
CA THR A 310 -19.02 40.60 20.60
C THR A 310 -18.94 41.87 21.44
N THR A 311 -17.77 42.16 22.05
CA THR A 311 -17.61 43.39 22.81
C THR A 311 -17.62 44.59 21.86
N LEU A 312 -18.63 45.45 22.03
CA LEU A 312 -18.66 46.72 21.32
C LEU A 312 -17.45 47.54 21.79
N PRO A 313 -16.56 47.99 20.87
CA PRO A 313 -15.48 48.88 21.24
C PRO A 313 -16.06 50.16 21.88
N ALA A 314 -15.29 50.77 22.78
CA ALA A 314 -15.69 52.04 23.40
C ALA A 314 -16.00 53.07 22.31
N ALA A 315 -17.09 53.82 22.49
CA ALA A 315 -17.49 54.84 21.54
C ALA A 315 -16.34 55.83 21.31
N ASP A 316 -15.84 55.86 20.08
CA ASP A 316 -14.82 56.80 19.62
C ASP A 316 -15.50 57.82 18.70
N ASP A 317 -15.15 59.10 18.86
CA ASP A 317 -15.64 60.17 18.00
C ASP A 317 -14.94 60.05 16.64
N THR A 318 -15.46 59.15 15.80
CA THR A 318 -15.00 58.96 14.44
C THR A 318 -15.34 60.19 13.61
N PRO A 319 -14.43 60.68 12.74
CA PRO A 319 -14.80 61.68 11.74
C PRO A 319 -15.95 61.10 10.91
N THR A 320 -16.96 61.91 10.59
CA THR A 320 -18.14 61.52 9.82
C THR A 320 -17.73 60.60 8.67
N ALA A 321 -18.14 59.33 8.75
CA ALA A 321 -17.83 58.33 7.73
C ALA A 321 -18.21 58.90 6.36
N LEU A 322 -17.28 58.82 5.40
CA LEU A 322 -17.68 58.83 4.00
C LEU A 322 -18.73 57.73 3.86
N ALA A 323 -19.90 58.11 3.34
CA ALA A 323 -20.98 57.16 3.09
C ALA A 323 -20.41 55.90 2.41
N PRO A 324 -20.93 54.69 2.70
CA PRO A 324 -20.52 53.49 1.99
C PRO A 324 -20.47 53.79 0.49
N GLU A 325 -19.41 53.35 -0.21
CA GLU A 325 -19.35 53.48 -1.66
C GLU A 325 -20.62 52.86 -2.23
N GLU A 326 -21.56 53.70 -2.67
CA GLU A 326 -22.74 53.25 -3.38
C GLU A 326 -22.24 52.54 -4.64
N GLU A 327 -22.63 51.28 -4.82
CA GLU A 327 -22.33 50.55 -6.05
C GLU A 327 -22.79 51.40 -7.25
N ASP A 328 -21.87 51.69 -8.17
CA ASP A 328 -22.20 52.47 -9.36
C ASP A 328 -22.97 51.62 -10.37
N LEU A 329 -24.29 51.56 -10.18
CA LEU A 329 -25.20 50.78 -11.02
C LEU A 329 -25.60 51.51 -12.31
N ARG A 330 -25.00 52.66 -12.65
CA ARG A 330 -25.37 53.46 -13.84
C ARG A 330 -25.29 52.67 -15.15
N LEU A 331 -24.29 51.78 -15.28
CA LEU A 331 -24.13 50.94 -16.47
C LEU A 331 -25.22 49.85 -16.56
N LEU A 332 -25.65 49.30 -15.43
CA LEU A 332 -26.76 48.35 -15.37
C LEU A 332 -28.07 49.04 -15.74
N THR A 333 -28.35 50.21 -15.16
CA THR A 333 -29.54 51.00 -15.50
C THR A 333 -29.57 51.36 -16.98
N HIS A 334 -28.44 51.84 -17.53
CA HIS A 334 -28.35 52.15 -18.96
C HIS A 334 -28.61 50.94 -19.85
N PHE A 335 -28.11 49.76 -19.45
CA PHE A 335 -28.37 48.53 -20.19
C PHE A 335 -29.83 48.07 -20.05
N ALA A 336 -30.42 48.20 -18.86
CA ALA A 336 -31.84 47.93 -18.62
C ALA A 336 -32.73 48.81 -19.50
N ASP A 337 -32.46 50.12 -19.55
CA ASP A 337 -33.21 51.08 -20.37
C ASP A 337 -33.09 50.74 -21.87
N ARG A 338 -31.90 50.34 -22.33
CA ARG A 338 -31.68 49.88 -23.72
C ARG A 338 -32.50 48.65 -24.05
N LEU A 339 -32.61 47.70 -23.13
CA LEU A 339 -33.42 46.49 -23.29
C LEU A 339 -34.93 46.80 -23.21
N ASP A 340 -35.34 47.71 -22.34
CA ASP A 340 -36.75 48.12 -22.22
C ASP A 340 -37.22 48.94 -23.42
N ALA A 341 -36.32 49.61 -24.13
CA ALA A 341 -36.62 50.33 -25.37
C ALA A 341 -36.80 49.43 -26.61
N ILE A 342 -36.69 48.10 -26.48
CA ILE A 342 -36.95 47.17 -27.58
C ILE A 342 -38.45 47.19 -27.89
N ASP A 343 -38.81 47.85 -28.99
CA ASP A 343 -40.18 48.00 -29.52
C ASP A 343 -40.43 47.11 -30.76
N THR A 344 -39.43 46.31 -31.16
CA THR A 344 -39.46 45.39 -32.31
C THR A 344 -39.83 43.97 -31.87
N GLU A 345 -40.48 43.19 -32.75
CA GLU A 345 -40.88 41.79 -32.47
C GLU A 345 -39.69 40.88 -32.11
N SER A 346 -38.46 41.21 -32.53
CA SER A 346 -37.23 40.50 -32.15
C SER A 346 -35.98 41.35 -32.47
N ALA A 347 -35.02 41.39 -31.53
CA ALA A 347 -33.69 42.00 -31.69
C ALA A 347 -32.61 40.92 -31.59
N THR A 348 -31.50 41.06 -32.30
CA THR A 348 -30.41 40.09 -32.23
C THR A 348 -29.60 40.25 -30.93
N LEU A 349 -29.08 39.16 -30.37
CA LEU A 349 -28.21 39.22 -29.19
C LEU A 349 -26.99 40.10 -29.44
N HIS A 350 -26.44 40.02 -30.66
CA HIS A 350 -25.29 40.80 -31.07
C HIS A 350 -25.51 42.31 -30.88
N ASP A 351 -26.59 42.84 -31.44
CA ASP A 351 -26.90 44.27 -31.39
C ASP A 351 -27.09 44.76 -29.94
N MET A 352 -27.61 43.88 -29.08
CA MET A 352 -27.93 44.22 -27.70
C MET A 352 -26.69 44.27 -26.79
N VAL A 353 -25.74 43.34 -26.97
CA VAL A 353 -24.54 43.30 -26.13
C VAL A 353 -23.36 44.10 -26.68
N ALA A 354 -23.39 44.51 -27.95
CA ALA A 354 -22.32 45.26 -28.60
C ALA A 354 -21.96 46.59 -27.91
N GLY A 355 -20.71 47.02 -28.08
CA GLY A 355 -20.12 48.24 -27.55
C GLY A 355 -19.22 48.02 -26.33
N GLY A 356 -18.00 48.57 -26.37
CA GLY A 356 -17.07 48.58 -25.23
C GLY A 356 -16.09 47.41 -25.17
N GLY A 357 -15.93 46.63 -26.26
CA GLY A 357 -14.99 45.52 -26.34
C GLY A 357 -15.54 44.21 -25.77
N PHE A 358 -14.72 43.15 -25.84
CA PHE A 358 -15.13 41.78 -25.51
C PHE A 358 -15.63 41.63 -24.07
N GLY A 359 -14.94 42.25 -23.11
CA GLY A 359 -15.28 42.12 -21.68
C GLY A 359 -16.66 42.68 -21.33
N HIS A 360 -16.98 43.87 -21.83
CA HIS A 360 -18.29 44.50 -21.57
C HIS A 360 -19.43 43.75 -22.27
N ALA A 361 -19.19 43.25 -23.48
CA ALA A 361 -20.17 42.44 -24.19
C ALA A 361 -20.41 41.07 -23.52
N ALA A 362 -19.34 40.40 -23.07
CA ALA A 362 -19.42 39.14 -22.32
C ALA A 362 -20.17 39.33 -21.00
N TYR A 363 -19.92 40.44 -20.30
CA TYR A 363 -20.65 40.79 -19.08
C TYR A 363 -22.15 40.99 -19.36
N ARG A 364 -22.52 41.79 -20.36
CA ARG A 364 -23.93 41.96 -20.75
C ARG A 364 -24.60 40.65 -21.16
N LEU A 365 -23.88 39.77 -21.87
CA LEU A 365 -24.37 38.44 -22.24
C LEU A 365 -24.65 37.58 -20.98
N SER A 366 -23.79 37.66 -19.96
CA SER A 366 -23.99 36.97 -18.68
C SER A 366 -25.23 37.49 -17.93
N LEU A 367 -25.51 38.80 -18.01
CA LEU A 367 -26.72 39.39 -17.44
C LEU A 367 -27.99 38.95 -18.18
N LEU A 368 -27.92 38.77 -19.50
CA LEU A 368 -29.03 38.21 -20.28
C LEU A 368 -29.30 36.74 -19.95
N ALA A 369 -28.27 35.97 -19.59
CA ALA A 369 -28.45 34.60 -19.11
C ALA A 369 -29.21 34.58 -17.77
N LEU A 370 -28.94 35.54 -16.89
CA LEU A 370 -29.65 35.70 -15.62
C LEU A 370 -31.15 36.00 -15.85
N LEU A 371 -31.47 36.85 -16.84
CA LEU A 371 -32.85 37.12 -17.28
C LEU A 371 -33.57 35.91 -17.87
N ALA A 372 -32.86 35.02 -18.57
CA ALA A 372 -33.45 33.82 -19.16
C ALA A 372 -33.84 32.77 -18.11
N ASP A 373 -33.15 32.76 -16.96
CA ASP A 373 -33.27 31.74 -15.92
C ASP A 373 -34.14 32.18 -14.72
N SER A 374 -34.58 33.45 -14.69
CA SER A 374 -35.36 33.97 -13.58
C SER A 374 -36.83 33.59 -13.68
N GLN A 375 -37.20 32.46 -13.07
CA GLN A 375 -38.61 32.16 -12.86
C GLN A 375 -39.19 32.56 -11.51
N ASP A 376 -38.44 32.73 -10.40
CA ASP A 376 -39.11 33.02 -9.11
C ASP A 376 -38.23 33.58 -7.97
N SER A 377 -37.10 34.26 -8.23
CA SER A 377 -36.26 34.80 -7.15
C SER A 377 -35.50 36.08 -7.55
N ALA A 378 -36.22 37.19 -7.71
CA ALA A 378 -35.62 38.52 -7.85
C ALA A 378 -35.57 39.24 -6.48
N PRO A 379 -34.47 39.93 -6.13
CA PRO A 379 -34.46 40.86 -4.99
C PRO A 379 -35.62 41.87 -5.05
N ALA A 380 -36.22 42.18 -3.90
CA ALA A 380 -37.44 42.98 -3.85
C ALA A 380 -37.26 44.40 -4.43
N ASP A 381 -36.19 45.11 -4.03
CA ASP A 381 -35.97 46.52 -4.35
C ASP A 381 -34.59 46.79 -4.98
N GLY A 382 -34.53 47.83 -5.84
CA GLY A 382 -33.30 48.35 -6.47
C GLY A 382 -33.16 48.11 -7.98
N PRO A 383 -32.13 48.70 -8.63
CA PRO A 383 -31.92 48.60 -10.09
C PRO A 383 -31.75 47.17 -10.60
N ILE A 384 -31.16 46.28 -9.80
CA ILE A 384 -31.03 44.85 -10.11
C ILE A 384 -32.41 44.18 -10.15
N GLY A 385 -33.27 44.42 -9.15
CA GLY A 385 -34.64 43.91 -9.15
C GLY A 385 -35.48 44.44 -10.31
N ALA A 386 -35.28 45.70 -10.72
CA ALA A 386 -35.92 46.28 -11.90
C ALA A 386 -35.46 45.61 -13.20
N PHE A 387 -34.14 45.38 -13.36
CA PHE A 387 -33.59 44.65 -14.50
C PHE A 387 -34.20 43.26 -14.62
N MET A 388 -34.22 42.48 -13.54
CA MET A 388 -34.75 41.11 -13.50
C MET A 388 -36.26 40.99 -13.82
N ARG A 389 -37.02 42.09 -13.73
CA ARG A 389 -38.47 42.12 -14.02
C ARG A 389 -38.80 42.60 -15.44
N LEU A 390 -37.78 42.84 -16.29
CA LEU A 390 -38.01 43.24 -17.67
C LEU A 390 -38.84 42.17 -18.41
N PRO A 391 -39.91 42.56 -19.13
CA PRO A 391 -40.81 41.63 -19.81
C PRO A 391 -40.20 41.14 -21.13
N LEU A 392 -39.05 40.47 -21.06
CA LEU A 392 -38.28 40.03 -22.21
C LEU A 392 -38.11 38.51 -22.16
N LYS A 393 -38.15 37.88 -23.33
CA LYS A 393 -37.70 36.51 -23.53
C LYS A 393 -36.38 36.52 -24.28
N VAL A 394 -35.38 35.85 -23.71
CA VAL A 394 -34.08 35.64 -24.35
C VAL A 394 -34.01 34.20 -24.85
N ASP A 395 -33.77 34.04 -26.15
CA ASP A 395 -33.60 32.74 -26.79
C ASP A 395 -32.13 32.62 -27.26
N PHE A 396 -31.35 31.75 -26.62
CA PHE A 396 -29.95 31.50 -26.98
C PHE A 396 -29.84 30.41 -28.07
N ASP A 397 -29.00 30.65 -29.08
CA ASP A 397 -28.70 29.68 -30.14
C ASP A 397 -27.22 29.27 -30.10
N THR A 398 -26.91 28.01 -30.37
CA THR A 398 -25.52 27.52 -30.44
C THR A 398 -24.79 27.87 -31.74
N THR A 399 -25.53 28.34 -32.75
CA THR A 399 -25.00 28.76 -34.05
C THR A 399 -24.24 30.07 -33.91
N LEU A 400 -23.00 30.10 -34.39
CA LEU A 400 -22.19 31.32 -34.37
C LEU A 400 -22.35 32.10 -35.66
N VAL A 401 -22.50 33.42 -35.53
CA VAL A 401 -22.47 34.38 -36.64
C VAL A 401 -21.19 35.21 -36.58
N ASP A 402 -20.63 35.49 -37.76
CA ASP A 402 -19.47 36.38 -37.89
C ASP A 402 -19.90 37.83 -37.64
N VAL A 403 -19.21 38.48 -36.69
CA VAL A 403 -19.48 39.85 -36.25
C VAL A 403 -18.37 40.79 -36.75
N GLY A 404 -17.11 40.44 -36.45
CA GLY A 404 -15.94 41.19 -36.90
C GLY A 404 -15.86 42.63 -36.37
N HIS A 405 -16.44 42.91 -35.19
CA HIS A 405 -16.53 44.25 -34.58
C HIS A 405 -16.39 44.19 -33.06
N ASP A 406 -16.01 45.30 -32.41
CA ASP A 406 -15.87 45.42 -30.94
C ASP A 406 -15.06 44.30 -30.25
N GLU A 407 -13.95 43.88 -30.85
CA GLU A 407 -13.11 42.76 -30.36
C GLU A 407 -13.82 41.38 -30.35
N ILE A 408 -14.98 41.27 -30.99
CA ILE A 408 -15.77 40.06 -31.10
C ILE A 408 -15.70 39.55 -32.53
N ALA A 409 -15.01 38.42 -32.73
CA ALA A 409 -14.94 37.77 -34.05
C ALA A 409 -16.28 37.09 -34.40
N ARG A 410 -16.86 36.36 -33.44
CA ARG A 410 -18.10 35.58 -33.61
C ARG A 410 -18.95 35.62 -32.34
N ILE A 411 -20.27 35.60 -32.48
CA ILE A 411 -21.23 35.52 -31.36
C ILE A 411 -22.38 34.57 -31.69
N SER A 412 -23.08 34.07 -30.67
CA SER A 412 -24.32 33.31 -30.81
C SER A 412 -25.39 34.09 -31.60
N ALA A 413 -26.09 33.39 -32.50
CA ALA A 413 -27.19 33.90 -33.32
C ALA A 413 -28.51 34.13 -32.56
N GLY A 414 -28.50 34.07 -31.22
CA GLY A 414 -29.72 34.18 -30.41
C GLY A 414 -30.43 35.53 -30.55
N SER A 415 -31.63 35.60 -29.97
CA SER A 415 -32.50 36.78 -30.06
C SER A 415 -33.15 37.14 -28.73
N ILE A 416 -33.57 38.40 -28.63
CA ILE A 416 -34.33 38.95 -27.51
C ILE A 416 -35.64 39.51 -28.06
N ARG A 417 -36.76 39.15 -27.44
CA ARG A 417 -38.08 39.66 -27.83
C ARG A 417 -38.90 40.07 -26.62
N ARG A 418 -39.79 41.05 -26.81
CA ARG A 418 -40.71 41.48 -25.76
C ARG A 418 -41.81 40.43 -25.55
N LEU A 419 -42.11 40.14 -24.30
CA LEU A 419 -43.29 39.37 -23.93
C LEU A 419 -44.49 40.32 -23.96
N ASN A 420 -45.33 40.19 -24.98
CA ASN A 420 -46.61 40.88 -25.00
C ASN A 420 -47.45 40.37 -23.83
N ALA A 421 -47.97 41.30 -23.02
CA ALA A 421 -48.99 40.96 -22.04
C ALA A 421 -50.27 40.59 -22.80
N HIS A 422 -50.36 39.33 -23.27
CA HIS A 422 -51.53 38.53 -23.65
C HIS A 422 -51.08 37.35 -24.54
N THR A 423 -50.51 36.31 -23.92
CA THR A 423 -50.63 34.93 -24.44
C THR A 423 -50.45 33.96 -23.28
N THR A 424 -51.52 33.78 -22.51
CA THR A 424 -51.74 32.52 -21.78
C THR A 424 -52.28 31.51 -22.79
N ASP A 425 -51.48 30.50 -23.09
CA ASP A 425 -51.91 29.10 -23.21
C ASP A 425 -50.70 28.17 -23.05
#